data_AF-A0A1G9QZK2-F1
#
_entry.id   AF-A0A1G9QZK2-F1
#
_cell.length_a   1.000
_cell.length_b   1.000
_cell.length_c   1.000
_cell.angle_alpha   90.00
_cell.angle_beta   90.00
_cell.angle_gamma   90.00
#
_symmetry.space_group_name_H-M   'P 1'
#
loop_
_entity.id
_entity.type
_entity.pdbx_description
1 polymer ?
#
loop_
_entity_poly.entity_id
_entity_poly.type
_entity_poly.pdbx_seq_one_letter_code
_entity_poly.pdbx_strand_id
1 'polypeptide(L)'
;MEHHDLLSGLVRLHVLHHAAEHDIYGQWMIDELARHGYRLSPGTLYPMLHAMERKGYLQSRQEQQGSTRRKLYRATPLGLEGLAVAKRQLKEFSAEAGQGEITDSTHAPPHTEESGE
;
A
#
# COMPACT_ATOMS: atom_id res chain seq x y z
N MET A 1 -9.32 0.51 13.83
CA MET A 1 -9.95 1.07 12.62
C MET A 1 -10.95 0.04 12.13
N GLU A 2 -12.22 0.41 12.09
CA GLU A 2 -13.24 -0.38 11.40
C GLU A 2 -12.71 -0.69 9.98
N HIS A 3 -12.89 -1.92 9.51
CA HIS A 3 -12.49 -2.41 8.17
C HIS A 3 -10.99 -2.65 7.90
N HIS A 4 -10.13 -2.77 8.92
CA HIS A 4 -8.69 -3.06 8.74
C HIS A 4 -8.41 -4.23 7.78
N ASP A 5 -9.14 -5.33 7.91
CA ASP A 5 -8.89 -6.53 7.10
C ASP A 5 -9.20 -6.31 5.61
N LEU A 6 -10.27 -5.58 5.31
CA LEU A 6 -10.63 -5.20 3.94
C LEU A 6 -9.55 -4.29 3.32
N LEU A 7 -9.17 -3.21 4.02
CA LEU A 7 -8.18 -2.26 3.54
C LEU A 7 -6.77 -2.87 3.43
N SER A 8 -6.46 -3.84 4.29
CA SER A 8 -5.18 -4.56 4.22
C SER A 8 -5.00 -5.29 2.88
N GLY A 9 -6.09 -5.72 2.24
CA GLY A 9 -6.07 -6.29 0.89
C GLY A 9 -5.54 -5.28 -0.13
N LEU A 10 -6.10 -4.07 -0.13
CA LEU A 10 -5.72 -2.99 -1.06
C LEU A 10 -4.25 -2.57 -0.86
N VAL A 11 -3.80 -2.47 0.38
CA VAL A 11 -2.39 -2.16 0.68
C VAL A 11 -1.44 -3.20 0.07
N ARG A 12 -1.77 -4.49 0.17
CA ARG A 12 -0.95 -5.56 -0.44
C ARG A 12 -0.90 -5.46 -1.97
N LEU A 13 -1.96 -4.96 -2.61
CA LEU A 13 -1.97 -4.72 -4.06
C LEU A 13 -1.05 -3.57 -4.45
N HIS A 14 -1.04 -2.47 -3.69
CA HIS A 14 -0.06 -1.39 -3.89
C HIS A 14 1.37 -1.91 -3.75
N VAL A 15 1.65 -2.68 -2.70
CA VAL A 15 2.98 -3.30 -2.50
C VAL A 15 3.38 -4.15 -3.71
N LEU A 16 2.51 -5.04 -4.20
CA LEU A 16 2.79 -5.86 -5.38
C LEU A 16 2.97 -5.03 -6.64
N HIS A 17 2.16 -3.98 -6.81
CA HIS A 17 2.24 -3.11 -7.98
C HIS A 17 3.62 -2.46 -8.10
N HIS A 18 4.12 -1.85 -7.03
CA HIS A 18 5.43 -1.19 -7.07
C HIS A 18 6.59 -2.20 -7.09
N ALA A 19 6.48 -3.30 -6.33
CA ALA A 19 7.50 -4.34 -6.30
C ALA A 19 7.62 -5.09 -7.65
N ALA A 20 6.64 -4.98 -8.54
CA ALA A 20 6.69 -5.48 -9.92
C ALA A 20 7.49 -4.55 -10.85
N GLU A 21 7.45 -3.24 -10.61
CA GLU A 21 8.10 -2.22 -11.43
C GLU A 21 9.58 -2.07 -11.08
N HIS A 22 9.89 -2.02 -9.78
CA HIS A 22 11.24 -1.87 -9.27
C HIS A 22 11.39 -2.47 -7.87
N ASP A 23 12.62 -2.49 -7.37
CA ASP A 23 12.89 -2.89 -6.00
C ASP A 23 12.35 -1.83 -5.03
N ILE A 24 11.73 -2.27 -3.93
CA ILE A 24 11.18 -1.38 -2.90
C ILE A 24 11.83 -1.67 -1.54
N TYR A 25 12.00 -0.65 -0.71
CA TYR A 25 12.33 -0.80 0.70
C TYR A 25 11.17 -0.30 1.57
N GLY A 26 11.10 -0.81 2.80
CA GLY A 26 9.95 -0.58 3.68
C GLY A 26 9.61 0.89 3.87
N GLN A 27 10.60 1.74 4.17
CA GLN A 27 10.34 3.17 4.38
C GLN A 27 9.76 3.86 3.13
N TRP A 28 10.32 3.59 1.94
CA TRP A 28 9.77 4.14 0.70
C TRP A 28 8.31 3.73 0.49
N MET A 29 7.98 2.48 0.81
CA MET A 29 6.61 1.98 0.67
C MET A 29 5.65 2.64 1.69
N ILE A 30 6.11 2.97 2.91
CA ILE A 30 5.31 3.78 3.87
C ILE A 30 5.00 5.14 3.26
N ASP A 31 6.02 5.80 2.74
CA ASP A 31 5.89 7.16 2.19
C ASP A 31 4.97 7.16 0.96
N GLU A 32 5.10 6.18 0.07
CA GLU A 32 4.26 6.03 -1.11
C GLU A 32 2.79 5.73 -0.76
N LEU A 33 2.55 4.84 0.20
CA LEU A 33 1.21 4.55 0.70
C LEU A 33 0.54 5.78 1.32
N ALA A 34 1.32 6.65 1.99
CA ALA A 34 0.81 7.91 2.52
C ALA A 34 0.34 8.86 1.40
N ARG A 35 1.00 8.88 0.24
CA ARG A 35 0.55 9.65 -0.95
C ARG A 35 -0.79 9.14 -1.50
N HIS A 36 -1.09 7.87 -1.27
CA HIS A 36 -2.37 7.23 -1.63
C HIS A 36 -3.42 7.29 -0.50
N GLY A 37 -3.17 8.03 0.59
CA GLY A 37 -4.11 8.20 1.69
C GLY A 37 -4.04 7.12 2.78
N TYR A 38 -3.13 6.14 2.67
CA TYR A 38 -2.93 5.13 3.71
C TYR A 38 -1.90 5.56 4.74
N ARG A 39 -2.30 5.68 6.01
CA ARG A 39 -1.37 5.96 7.12
C ARG A 39 -0.97 4.67 7.82
N LEU A 40 0.20 4.15 7.47
CA LEU A 40 0.73 2.90 8.02
C LEU A 40 1.95 3.14 8.89
N SER A 41 1.97 2.51 10.06
CA SER A 41 3.15 2.49 10.91
C SER A 41 4.16 1.43 10.41
N PRO A 42 5.45 1.55 10.77
CA PRO A 42 6.42 0.46 10.61
C PRO A 42 5.92 -0.86 11.21
N GLY A 43 5.28 -0.81 12.39
CA GLY A 43 4.72 -1.98 13.07
C GLY A 43 3.58 -2.66 12.31
N THR A 44 3.02 -2.03 11.27
CA THR A 44 1.98 -2.59 10.41
C THR A 44 2.57 -3.07 9.09
N LEU A 45 3.40 -2.24 8.45
CA LEU A 45 3.95 -2.55 7.13
C LEU A 45 4.94 -3.73 7.17
N TYR A 46 5.89 -3.74 8.11
CA TYR A 46 6.94 -4.76 8.10
C TYR A 46 6.39 -6.18 8.34
N PRO A 47 5.47 -6.42 9.29
CA PRO A 47 4.80 -7.71 9.41
C PRO A 47 4.03 -8.11 8.14
N MET A 48 3.42 -7.15 7.44
CA MET A 48 2.73 -7.40 6.17
C MET A 48 3.70 -7.82 5.07
N LEU A 49 4.81 -7.11 4.89
CA LEU A 49 5.87 -7.47 3.92
C LEU A 49 6.43 -8.86 4.21
N HIS A 50 6.70 -9.17 5.48
CA HIS A 50 7.13 -10.50 5.90
C HIS A 50 6.09 -11.58 5.61
N ALA A 51 4.80 -11.30 5.81
CA ALA A 51 3.74 -12.25 5.48
C ALA A 51 3.62 -12.49 3.97
N MET A 52 3.78 -11.45 3.16
CA MET A 52 3.77 -11.58 1.69
C MET A 52 4.98 -12.35 1.19
N GLU A 53 6.16 -12.12 1.76
CA GLU A 53 7.38 -12.88 1.48
C GLU A 53 7.22 -14.36 1.85
N ARG A 54 6.73 -14.67 3.06
CA ARG A 54 6.48 -16.06 3.48
C ARG A 54 5.47 -16.79 2.59
N LYS A 55 4.49 -16.05 2.05
CA LYS A 55 3.51 -16.58 1.10
C LYS A 55 4.04 -16.70 -0.34
N GLY A 56 5.29 -16.28 -0.58
CA GLY A 56 5.94 -16.38 -1.88
C GLY A 56 5.56 -15.29 -2.87
N TYR A 57 4.79 -14.27 -2.47
CA TYR A 57 4.42 -13.15 -3.35
C TYR A 57 5.58 -12.16 -3.56
N LEU A 58 6.44 -12.04 -2.55
CA LEU A 58 7.64 -11.22 -2.58
C LEU A 58 8.87 -12.10 -2.34
N GLN A 59 9.99 -11.68 -2.92
CA GLN A 59 11.31 -12.11 -2.51
C GLN A 59 12.07 -10.90 -2.00
N SER A 60 13.06 -11.13 -1.14
CA SER A 60 13.90 -10.07 -0.64
C SER A 60 15.39 -10.32 -0.87
N ARG A 61 16.15 -9.23 -0.89
CA ARG A 61 17.60 -9.24 -0.83
C ARG A 61 18.09 -8.18 0.13
N GLN A 62 19.26 -8.40 0.73
CA GLN A 62 19.95 -7.37 1.48
C GLN A 62 20.85 -6.58 0.53
N GLU A 63 20.76 -5.26 0.63
CA GLU A 63 21.68 -4.34 -0.02
C GLU A 63 22.47 -3.60 1.06
N GLN A 64 23.78 -3.57 0.92
CA GLN A 64 24.67 -2.85 1.80
C GLN A 64 25.32 -1.70 1.05
N GLN A 65 25.07 -0.48 1.53
CA GLN A 65 25.73 0.73 1.05
C GLN A 65 26.49 1.36 2.23
N GLY A 66 27.79 1.09 2.29
CA GLY A 66 28.64 1.45 3.42
C GLY A 66 28.17 0.80 4.73
N SER A 67 27.90 1.61 5.76
CA SER A 67 27.38 1.14 7.05
C SER A 67 25.88 0.86 7.04
N THR A 68 25.14 1.28 6.01
CA THR A 68 23.69 1.14 5.96
C THR A 68 23.33 -0.19 5.29
N ARG A 69 22.54 -1.01 6.01
CA ARG A 69 21.93 -2.23 5.46
C ARG A 69 20.44 -1.98 5.23
N ARG A 70 19.96 -2.24 4.02
CA ARG A 70 18.54 -2.14 3.66
C ARG A 70 18.07 -3.47 3.10
N LYS A 71 16.83 -3.83 3.45
CA LYS A 71 16.14 -4.97 2.86
C LYS A 71 15.28 -4.47 1.71
N LEU A 72 15.59 -4.95 0.51
CA LEU A 72 14.84 -4.69 -0.70
C LEU A 72 13.88 -5.83 -0.96
N TYR A 73 12.71 -5.52 -1.51
CA TYR A 73 11.68 -6.48 -1.91
C TYR A 73 11.37 -6.32 -3.38
N ARG A 74 11.08 -7.45 -4.03
CA ARG A 74 10.65 -7.55 -5.44
C ARG A 74 9.51 -8.56 -5.54
N ALA A 75 8.57 -8.33 -6.45
CA ALA A 75 7.55 -9.33 -6.77
C ALA A 75 8.20 -10.59 -7.38
N THR A 76 7.71 -11.75 -6.99
CA THR A 76 8.04 -13.05 -7.60
C THR A 76 7.10 -13.34 -8.78
N PRO A 77 7.30 -14.42 -9.55
CA PRO A 77 6.30 -14.87 -10.53
C PRO A 77 4.91 -15.07 -9.92
N LEU A 78 4.81 -15.65 -8.72
CA LEU A 78 3.54 -15.79 -7.98
C LEU A 78 2.94 -14.42 -7.59
N GLY A 79 3.81 -13.48 -7.19
CA GLY A 79 3.44 -12.07 -6.96
C GLY A 79 2.78 -11.41 -8.17
N LEU A 80 3.41 -11.56 -9.34
CA LEU A 80 2.95 -11.00 -10.60
C LEU A 80 1.63 -11.64 -11.06
N GLU A 81 1.49 -12.95 -10.92
CA GLU A 81 0.24 -13.66 -11.20
C GLU A 81 -0.89 -13.16 -10.30
N GLY A 82 -0.65 -13.09 -8.99
CA GLY A 82 -1.62 -12.57 -8.02
C GLY A 82 -2.02 -11.13 -8.31
N LEU A 83 -1.07 -10.27 -8.67
CA LEU A 83 -1.35 -8.90 -9.08
C LEU A 83 -2.22 -8.84 -10.35
N ALA A 84 -1.94 -9.68 -11.35
CA ALA A 84 -2.71 -9.73 -12.58
C ALA A 84 -4.17 -10.17 -12.33
N VAL A 85 -4.36 -11.17 -11.46
CA VAL A 85 -5.70 -11.59 -11.01
C VAL A 85 -6.42 -10.44 -10.32
N ALA A 86 -5.77 -9.79 -9.35
CA ALA A 86 -6.36 -8.69 -8.60
C ALA A 86 -6.72 -7.48 -9.48
N LYS A 87 -5.87 -7.12 -10.45
CA LYS A 87 -6.16 -6.03 -11.41
C LYS A 87 -7.39 -6.32 -12.26
N ARG A 88 -7.65 -7.58 -12.63
CA ARG A 88 -8.88 -7.94 -13.35
C ARG A 88 -10.12 -7.78 -12.48
N GLN A 89 -10.07 -8.27 -11.24
CA GLN A 89 -11.19 -8.12 -10.31
C GLN A 89 -11.46 -6.66 -9.95
N LEU A 90 -10.41 -5.86 -9.75
CA LEU A 90 -10.57 -4.44 -9.47
C LEU A 90 -11.20 -3.68 -10.65
N LYS A 91 -10.85 -4.04 -11.89
CA LYS A 91 -11.45 -3.43 -13.08
C LYS A 91 -12.95 -3.74 -13.18
N GLU A 92 -13.32 -4.99 -12.92
CA GLU A 92 -14.72 -5.41 -12.92
C GLU A 92 -15.50 -4.71 -11.81
N PHE A 93 -15.03 -4.78 -10.57
CA PHE A 93 -15.64 -4.07 -9.44
C PHE A 93 -15.74 -2.55 -9.68
N SER A 94 -14.72 -1.92 -10.27
CA SER A 94 -14.75 -0.47 -10.54
C SER A 94 -15.83 -0.09 -11.55
N ALA A 95 -16.17 -0.98 -12.49
CA ALA A 95 -17.27 -0.77 -13.44
C ALA A 95 -18.65 -0.85 -12.78
N GLU A 96 -18.78 -1.62 -11.69
CA GLU A 96 -19.98 -1.71 -10.87
C GLU A 96 -20.08 -0.52 -9.90
N ALA A 97 -19.02 -0.29 -9.13
CA ALA A 97 -18.97 0.72 -8.07
C ALA A 97 -19.02 2.16 -8.60
N GLY A 98 -18.52 2.41 -9.81
CA GLY A 98 -18.60 3.72 -10.47
C GLY A 98 -20.03 4.16 -10.81
N GLN A 99 -21.04 3.31 -10.61
CA GLN A 99 -22.46 3.64 -10.77
C GLN A 99 -23.12 4.14 -9.47
N GLY A 100 -22.38 4.19 -8.35
CA GLY A 100 -22.83 4.74 -7.07
C GLY A 100 -22.07 6.02 -6.69
N GLU A 101 -22.79 7.06 -6.25
CA GLU A 101 -22.19 8.31 -5.79
C GLU A 101 -21.32 8.09 -4.55
N ILE A 102 -20.02 8.37 -4.66
CA ILE A 102 -19.13 8.48 -3.49
C ILE A 102 -19.33 9.89 -2.92
N THR A 103 -20.29 10.06 -2.01
CA THR A 103 -20.42 11.32 -1.27
C THR A 103 -19.28 11.38 -0.26
N ASP A 104 -18.22 12.13 -0.60
CA ASP A 104 -17.13 12.40 0.33
C ASP A 104 -17.62 13.33 1.44
N SER A 105 -18.06 12.76 2.56
CA SER A 105 -18.50 13.50 3.75
C SER A 105 -17.35 13.85 4.70
N THR A 106 -16.08 13.73 4.29
CA THR A 106 -14.94 14.02 5.17
C THR A 106 -14.03 15.11 4.60
N HIS A 107 -14.59 16.30 4.40
CA HIS A 107 -13.80 17.53 4.44
C HIS A 107 -14.52 18.57 5.32
N ALA A 108 -14.34 18.46 6.64
CA ALA A 108 -14.54 19.62 7.49
C ALA A 108 -13.41 20.62 7.17
N PRO A 109 -13.71 21.88 6.80
CA PRO A 109 -12.68 22.88 6.54
C PRO A 109 -11.90 23.18 7.83
N PRO A 110 -10.65 23.65 7.75
CA PRO A 110 -9.95 24.13 8.93
C PRO A 110 -10.75 25.28 9.56
N HIS A 111 -10.98 25.19 10.87
CA HIS A 111 -11.46 26.32 11.65
C HIS A 111 -10.47 27.47 11.50
N THR A 112 -10.84 28.46 10.69
CA THR A 112 -10.30 29.80 10.75
C THR A 112 -10.97 30.46 11.95
N GLU A 113 -10.25 30.60 13.06
CA GLU A 113 -10.58 31.62 14.05
C GLU A 113 -9.56 32.75 13.89
N GLU A 114 -10.06 33.84 13.30
CA GLU A 114 -9.46 35.17 13.27
C GLU A 114 -9.38 35.76 14.68
N SER A 115 -8.37 36.62 14.84
CA SER A 115 -8.10 37.52 15.96
C SER A 115 -9.25 38.48 16.33
N GLY A 116 -9.28 38.88 17.62
CA GLY A 116 -9.97 40.08 18.16
C GLY A 116 -10.86 39.70 19.36
N GLU A 117 -10.74 40.23 20.57
CA GLU A 117 -10.20 41.50 21.11
C GLU A 117 -9.30 41.28 22.34
#